data_AF-A0A1S2HHJ0-F1
#
_entry.id   AF-A0A1S2HHJ0-F1
#
_cell.length_a   1.000
_cell.length_b   1.000
_cell.length_c   1.000
_cell.angle_alpha   90.00
_cell.angle_beta   90.00
_cell.angle_gamma   90.00
#
_symmetry.space_group_name_H-M   'P 1'
#
loop_
_entity.id
_entity.type
_entity.pdbx_description
1 polymer ?
#
loop_
_entity_poly.entity_id
_entity_poly.type
_entity_poly.pdbx_seq_one_letter_code
_entity_poly.pdbx_strand_id
1 'polypeptide(L)'
;MVDRIVLVMAEYGVDAPLWLRGERDPYEVDDAVDRALSAELRVALREWNEVFESTEECPSAAVGAAHRTDAFELAARVQLELGDGTHVWCGAGAGIDVVAESGRAVVLTAARSGTDVEFLQDGRRDVRTAREAGAYPATAKAIVHWRALSERVGLPYGDAETRALGLRTAGRVQADVGAGMQTVFFAGAAEPYSLRDLD
;
A
#
# COMPACT_ATOMS: atom_id res chain seq x y z
N MET A 1 -9.86 0.71 18.03
CA MET A 1 -10.03 2.04 17.41
C MET A 1 -8.73 2.37 16.72
N VAL A 2 -8.80 2.85 15.49
CA VAL A 2 -7.61 3.19 14.71
C VAL A 2 -7.16 4.56 15.18
N ASP A 3 -5.90 4.69 15.59
CA ASP A 3 -5.34 5.93 16.10
C ASP A 3 -4.24 6.51 15.20
N ARG A 4 -3.79 5.74 14.20
CA ARG A 4 -2.69 6.12 13.31
C ARG A 4 -2.87 5.59 11.89
N ILE A 5 -2.39 6.37 10.93
CA ILE A 5 -2.26 5.97 9.52
C ILE A 5 -0.79 6.15 9.13
N VAL A 6 -0.16 5.08 8.65
CA VAL A 6 1.24 5.04 8.25
C VAL A 6 1.32 4.74 6.76
N LEU A 7 2.08 5.52 6.01
CA LEU A 7 2.41 5.28 4.61
C LEU A 7 3.82 4.69 4.52
N VAL A 8 3.93 3.57 3.79
CA VAL A 8 5.22 3.02 3.34
C VAL A 8 5.55 3.59 1.96
N MET A 9 6.58 4.42 1.91
CA MET A 9 7.01 5.14 0.70
C MET A 9 8.53 5.31 0.71
N ALA A 10 9.17 5.02 -0.42
CA ALA A 10 10.58 5.33 -0.60
C ALA A 10 10.72 6.81 -0.92
N GLU A 11 11.66 7.48 -0.27
CA GLU A 11 11.97 8.89 -0.54
C GLU A 11 13.46 9.17 -0.45
N TYR A 12 13.89 10.13 -1.26
CA TYR A 12 15.25 10.64 -1.31
C TYR A 12 15.60 11.39 -0.02
N GLY A 13 16.65 10.94 0.68
CA GLY A 13 17.26 11.68 1.79
C GLY A 13 16.58 11.49 3.16
N VAL A 14 15.82 10.41 3.36
CA VAL A 14 15.25 10.03 4.65
C VAL A 14 15.67 8.60 5.00
N ASP A 15 16.16 8.38 6.22
CA ASP A 15 16.65 7.08 6.68
C ASP A 15 15.55 6.00 6.73
N ALA A 16 14.32 6.36 7.14
CA ALA A 16 13.22 5.41 7.30
C ALA A 16 12.05 5.74 6.34
N PRO A 17 11.58 4.77 5.53
CA PRO A 17 10.51 4.98 4.55
C PRO A 17 9.09 4.99 5.14
N LEU A 18 8.96 5.35 6.42
CA LEU A 18 7.69 5.35 7.16
C LEU A 18 7.23 6.77 7.43
N TRP A 19 6.04 7.05 6.93
CA TRP A 19 5.46 8.38 6.90
C TRP A 19 4.15 8.37 7.67
N LEU A 20 4.08 9.10 8.76
CA LEU A 20 2.85 9.29 9.50
C LEU A 20 1.98 10.29 8.76
N ARG A 21 0.73 9.93 8.49
CA ARG A 21 -0.24 10.90 7.95
C ARG A 21 -0.61 11.89 9.05
N GLY A 22 -0.20 13.14 8.89
CA GLY A 22 -0.53 14.23 9.81
C GLY A 22 -1.99 14.69 9.70
N GLU A 23 -2.45 15.47 10.69
CA GLU A 23 -3.76 16.12 10.61
C GLU A 23 -3.77 17.38 9.73
N ARG A 24 -2.59 17.94 9.41
CA ARG A 24 -2.42 19.22 8.70
C ARG A 24 -1.32 19.21 7.65
N ASP A 25 -0.18 18.57 7.93
CA ASP A 25 0.83 18.22 6.92
C ASP A 25 0.54 16.81 6.39
N PRO A 26 0.70 16.56 5.08
CA PRO A 26 0.24 15.32 4.47
C PRO A 26 1.01 14.11 5.00
N TYR A 27 2.32 14.27 5.26
CA TYR A 27 3.19 13.21 5.75
C TYR A 27 4.36 13.77 6.57
N GLU A 28 4.56 13.26 7.78
CA GLU A 28 5.72 13.55 8.64
C GLU A 28 6.46 12.26 8.95
N VAL A 29 7.80 12.30 9.01
CA VAL A 29 8.61 11.16 9.47
C VAL A 29 8.42 11.03 10.99
N ASP A 30 7.93 9.88 11.45
CA ASP A 30 7.73 9.62 12.88
C ASP A 30 8.69 8.53 13.39
N ASP A 31 9.74 8.98 14.07
CA ASP A 31 10.70 8.13 14.80
C ASP A 31 10.02 7.15 15.77
N ALA A 32 8.85 7.49 16.33
CA ALA A 32 8.15 6.63 17.27
C ALA A 32 7.54 5.41 16.59
N VAL A 33 7.08 5.54 15.34
CA VAL A 33 6.61 4.40 14.53
C VAL A 33 7.78 3.50 14.19
N ASP A 34 8.91 4.06 13.75
CA ASP A 34 10.12 3.26 13.49
C ASP A 34 10.54 2.47 14.73
N ARG A 35 10.61 3.14 15.90
CA ARG A 35 11.00 2.49 17.17
C ARG A 35 10.02 1.41 17.65
N ALA A 36 8.77 1.41 17.20
CA ALA A 36 7.80 0.37 17.52
C ALA A 36 8.06 -0.93 16.74
N LEU A 37 8.82 -0.86 15.64
CA LEU A 37 9.16 -2.01 14.82
C LEU A 37 10.36 -2.80 15.34
N SER A 38 10.36 -4.09 15.03
CA SER A 38 11.48 -4.99 15.24
C SER A 38 12.74 -4.47 14.53
N ALA A 39 13.90 -4.75 15.12
CA ALA A 39 15.17 -4.34 14.52
C ALA A 39 15.37 -4.94 13.12
N GLU A 40 14.87 -6.15 12.89
CA GLU A 40 14.92 -6.83 11.60
C GLU A 40 14.09 -6.07 10.54
N LEU A 41 12.84 -5.70 10.85
CA LEU A 41 11.99 -4.98 9.91
C LEU A 41 12.55 -3.58 9.61
N ARG A 42 13.11 -2.90 10.61
CA ARG A 42 13.79 -1.60 10.40
C ARG A 42 15.02 -1.71 9.49
N VAL A 43 15.79 -2.79 9.60
CA VAL A 43 16.91 -3.04 8.67
C VAL A 43 16.37 -3.28 7.26
N ALA A 44 15.36 -4.14 7.11
CA ALA A 44 14.79 -4.44 5.79
C ALA A 44 14.17 -3.21 5.10
N LEU A 45 13.50 -2.32 5.86
CA LEU A 45 12.97 -1.06 5.35
C LEU A 45 14.08 -0.11 4.88
N ARG A 46 15.19 -0.02 5.63
CA ARG A 46 16.36 0.79 5.26
C ARG A 46 17.03 0.27 4.00
N GLU A 47 17.35 -1.02 3.95
CA GLU A 47 17.95 -1.66 2.77
C GLU A 47 17.07 -1.49 1.53
N TRP A 48 15.74 -1.56 1.68
CA TRP A 48 14.81 -1.29 0.60
C TRP A 48 14.81 0.18 0.15
N ASN A 49 14.94 1.14 1.08
CA ASN A 49 14.98 2.57 0.75
C ASN A 49 16.32 2.97 0.09
N GLU A 50 17.44 2.39 0.51
CA GLU A 50 18.80 2.65 0.00
C GLU A 50 18.93 2.47 -1.53
N VAL A 51 18.07 1.61 -2.11
CA VAL A 51 18.00 1.38 -3.58
C VAL A 51 17.74 2.67 -4.36
N PHE A 52 16.99 3.61 -3.78
CA PHE A 52 16.67 4.90 -4.39
C PHE A 52 17.31 6.09 -3.67
N GLU A 53 17.75 5.93 -2.43
CA GLU A 53 18.47 6.98 -1.72
C GLU A 53 19.78 7.39 -2.42
N SER A 54 20.44 6.43 -3.07
CA SER A 54 21.76 6.62 -3.67
C SER A 54 21.76 6.96 -5.17
N THR A 55 20.60 6.93 -5.84
CA THR A 55 20.50 7.12 -7.30
C THR A 55 19.29 7.95 -7.71
N GLU A 56 19.50 9.05 -8.45
CA GLU A 56 18.39 9.86 -9.00
C GLU A 56 17.53 9.05 -10.01
N GLU A 57 18.08 7.97 -10.57
CA GLU A 57 17.40 7.10 -11.53
C GLU A 57 17.36 5.64 -11.06
N CYS A 58 16.25 4.95 -11.33
CA CYS A 58 16.11 3.52 -11.01
C CYS A 58 17.18 2.68 -11.76
N PRO A 59 17.94 1.80 -11.08
CA PRO A 59 19.03 1.05 -11.70
C PRO A 59 18.63 0.21 -12.93
N SER A 60 17.41 -0.30 -12.95
CA SER A 60 16.81 -0.94 -14.13
C SER A 60 15.30 -1.10 -13.98
N ALA A 61 14.59 -1.34 -15.08
CA ALA A 61 13.15 -1.64 -15.05
C ALA A 61 12.82 -2.87 -14.19
N ALA A 62 13.69 -3.87 -14.16
CA ALA A 62 13.51 -5.08 -13.35
C ALA A 62 13.67 -4.79 -11.85
N VAL A 63 14.68 -3.99 -11.48
CA VAL A 63 14.90 -3.53 -10.10
C VAL A 63 13.71 -2.70 -9.63
N GLY A 64 13.24 -1.75 -10.45
CA GLY A 64 12.07 -0.95 -10.10
C GLY A 64 10.79 -1.78 -9.98
N ALA A 65 10.60 -2.81 -10.80
CA ALA A 65 9.45 -3.71 -10.68
C ALA A 65 9.49 -4.57 -9.41
N ALA A 66 10.67 -5.10 -9.05
CA ALA A 66 10.86 -5.83 -7.81
C ALA A 66 10.62 -4.92 -6.60
N HIS A 67 11.26 -3.75 -6.57
CA HIS A 67 11.15 -2.79 -5.48
C HIS A 67 9.70 -2.36 -5.20
N ARG A 68 8.93 -2.06 -6.24
CA ARG A 68 7.49 -1.75 -6.15
C ARG A 68 6.67 -2.90 -5.54
N THR A 69 7.05 -4.14 -5.83
CA THR A 69 6.38 -5.33 -5.30
C THR A 69 6.78 -5.55 -3.83
N ASP A 70 8.07 -5.42 -3.51
CA ASP A 70 8.62 -5.60 -2.16
C ASP A 70 8.04 -4.60 -1.16
N ALA A 71 7.71 -3.39 -1.63
CA ALA A 71 7.02 -2.36 -0.84
C ALA A 71 5.77 -2.90 -0.14
N PHE A 72 5.02 -3.78 -0.80
CA PHE A 72 3.79 -4.34 -0.25
C PHE A 72 4.04 -5.44 0.78
N GLU A 73 5.09 -6.26 0.63
CA GLU A 73 5.44 -7.24 1.66
C GLU A 73 5.99 -6.53 2.90
N LEU A 74 6.81 -5.50 2.72
CA LEU A 74 7.30 -4.66 3.82
C LEU A 74 6.14 -3.98 4.53
N ALA A 75 5.21 -3.37 3.80
CA ALA A 75 4.00 -2.78 4.38
C ALA A 75 3.14 -3.81 5.12
N ALA A 76 3.02 -5.03 4.61
CA ALA A 76 2.29 -6.11 5.30
C ALA A 76 2.95 -6.46 6.63
N ARG A 77 4.29 -6.53 6.69
CA ARG A 77 5.03 -6.75 7.94
C ARG A 77 4.86 -5.60 8.92
N VAL A 78 4.93 -4.35 8.43
CA VAL A 78 4.64 -3.15 9.25
C VAL A 78 3.24 -3.21 9.84
N GLN A 79 2.23 -3.58 9.04
CA GLN A 79 0.85 -3.71 9.49
C GLN A 79 0.69 -4.76 10.60
N LEU A 80 1.41 -5.87 10.52
CA LEU A 80 1.37 -6.92 11.54
C LEU A 80 2.05 -6.49 12.85
N GLU A 81 3.19 -5.81 12.76
CA GLU A 81 3.92 -5.36 13.96
C GLU A 81 3.24 -4.18 14.67
N LEU A 82 2.60 -3.27 13.93
CA LEU A 82 1.87 -2.14 14.51
C LEU A 82 0.44 -2.50 14.97
N GLY A 83 -0.11 -3.62 14.49
CA GLY A 83 -1.36 -4.18 14.97
C GLY A 83 -2.62 -3.39 14.57
N ASP A 84 -3.72 -3.67 15.28
CA ASP A 84 -5.07 -3.24 14.90
C ASP A 84 -5.30 -1.72 14.97
N GLY A 85 -4.55 -1.03 15.82
CA GLY A 85 -4.65 0.43 16.00
C GLY A 85 -4.09 1.24 14.82
N THR A 86 -3.33 0.61 13.93
CA THR A 86 -2.71 1.31 12.80
C THR A 86 -3.26 0.83 11.47
N HIS A 87 -3.52 1.76 10.57
CA HIS A 87 -3.75 1.49 9.16
C HIS A 87 -2.50 1.77 8.34
N VAL A 88 -1.99 0.75 7.65
CA VAL A 88 -0.84 0.92 6.76
C VAL A 88 -1.30 1.08 5.32
N TRP A 89 -0.80 2.15 4.70
CA TRP A 89 -0.98 2.46 3.29
C TRP A 89 0.28 2.15 2.51
N CYS A 90 0.11 1.78 1.24
CA CYS A 90 1.23 1.53 0.35
C CYS A 90 0.84 1.88 -1.10
N GLY A 91 1.68 2.70 -1.74
CA GLY A 91 1.59 3.09 -3.14
C GLY A 91 2.67 2.41 -3.98
N ALA A 92 2.99 1.14 -3.73
CA ALA A 92 4.11 0.46 -4.38
C ALA A 92 5.46 1.19 -4.20
N GLY A 93 5.67 1.82 -3.04
CA GLY A 93 6.89 2.56 -2.73
C GLY A 93 7.00 3.97 -3.31
N ALA A 94 6.02 4.41 -4.11
CA ALA A 94 5.92 5.81 -4.54
C ALA A 94 4.88 6.57 -3.69
N GLY A 95 4.98 7.90 -3.72
CA GLY A 95 4.00 8.78 -3.07
C GLY A 95 2.59 8.58 -3.62
N ILE A 96 1.61 8.61 -2.72
CA ILE A 96 0.21 8.37 -3.11
C ILE A 96 -0.46 9.65 -3.61
N ASP A 97 0.03 10.82 -3.22
CA ASP A 97 -0.49 12.12 -3.68
C ASP A 97 -0.32 12.29 -5.20
N VAL A 98 0.82 11.84 -5.73
CA VAL A 98 1.11 11.88 -7.17
C VAL A 98 0.09 11.05 -7.97
N VAL A 99 -0.36 9.92 -7.42
CA VAL A 99 -1.33 9.03 -8.07
C VAL A 99 -2.73 9.63 -8.14
N ALA A 100 -3.13 10.38 -7.10
CA ALA A 100 -4.46 10.99 -7.03
C ALA A 100 -4.66 12.08 -8.09
N GLU A 101 -3.58 12.78 -8.49
CA GLU A 101 -3.64 13.98 -9.33
C GLU A 101 -3.19 13.75 -10.77
N SER A 102 -2.20 12.89 -11.01
CA SER A 102 -1.65 12.64 -12.35
C SER A 102 -1.03 11.25 -12.43
N GLY A 103 -1.64 10.33 -13.18
CA GLY A 103 -1.09 9.00 -13.32
C GLY A 103 -2.12 7.91 -13.63
N ARG A 104 -1.62 6.67 -13.74
CA ARG A 104 -2.41 5.46 -13.92
C ARG A 104 -2.19 4.53 -12.74
N ALA A 105 -3.26 4.18 -12.04
CA ALA A 105 -3.18 3.28 -10.91
C ALA A 105 -4.32 2.29 -10.81
N VAL A 106 -4.03 1.16 -10.16
CA VAL A 106 -5.02 0.20 -9.68
C VAL A 106 -5.16 0.38 -8.18
N VAL A 107 -6.35 0.72 -7.72
CA VAL A 107 -6.66 0.76 -6.29
C VAL A 107 -7.34 -0.55 -5.90
N LEU A 108 -6.71 -1.27 -4.97
CA LEU A 108 -7.31 -2.45 -4.35
C LEU A 108 -8.09 -2.03 -3.10
N THR A 109 -9.41 -2.19 -3.16
CA THR A 109 -10.33 -1.84 -2.06
C THR A 109 -11.23 -3.02 -1.67
N ALA A 110 -11.63 -3.04 -0.40
CA ALA A 110 -12.61 -3.98 0.15
C ALA A 110 -14.05 -3.62 -0.26
N ALA A 111 -14.32 -2.39 -0.69
CA ALA A 111 -15.66 -1.89 -1.02
C ALA A 111 -16.22 -2.41 -2.37
N ARG A 112 -15.54 -3.35 -3.02
CA ARG A 112 -15.91 -3.91 -4.33
C ARG A 112 -16.19 -5.40 -4.22
N SER A 113 -17.13 -5.87 -5.02
CA SER A 113 -17.47 -7.29 -5.07
C SER A 113 -16.50 -8.09 -5.94
N GLY A 114 -16.39 -9.39 -5.67
CA GLY A 114 -15.72 -10.33 -6.57
C GLY A 114 -14.26 -9.96 -6.82
N THR A 115 -13.90 -9.83 -8.10
CA THR A 115 -12.53 -9.57 -8.56
C THR A 115 -12.33 -8.12 -9.03
N ASP A 116 -13.32 -7.25 -8.85
CA ASP A 116 -13.25 -5.89 -9.39
C ASP A 116 -12.16 -5.06 -8.71
N VAL A 117 -11.49 -4.19 -9.43
CA VAL A 117 -10.52 -3.22 -8.93
C VAL A 117 -10.88 -1.84 -9.46
N GLU A 118 -10.49 -0.79 -8.74
CA GLU A 118 -10.66 0.56 -9.25
C GLU A 118 -9.45 0.95 -10.08
N PHE A 119 -9.70 1.49 -11.26
CA PHE A 119 -8.71 2.03 -12.15
C PHE A 119 -8.77 3.54 -12.09
N LEU A 120 -7.71 4.18 -11.63
CA LEU A 120 -7.57 5.62 -11.61
C LEU A 120 -6.72 6.06 -12.80
N GLN A 121 -7.25 6.99 -13.59
CA GLN A 121 -6.52 7.64 -14.67
C GLN A 121 -6.86 9.14 -14.71
N ASP A 122 -5.86 9.98 -14.46
CA ASP A 122 -5.99 11.44 -14.54
C ASP A 122 -7.20 11.97 -13.73
N GLY A 123 -7.31 11.51 -12.47
CA GLY A 123 -8.42 11.82 -11.56
C GLY A 123 -9.75 11.11 -11.85
N ARG A 124 -9.86 10.35 -12.96
CA ARG A 124 -11.08 9.60 -13.31
C ARG A 124 -10.99 8.18 -12.81
N ARG A 125 -12.03 7.74 -12.09
CA ARG A 125 -12.18 6.35 -11.63
C ARG A 125 -13.07 5.56 -12.57
N ASP A 126 -12.62 4.36 -12.89
CA ASP A 126 -13.35 3.33 -13.62
C ASP A 126 -13.27 2.00 -12.82
N VAL A 127 -14.25 1.12 -12.99
CA VAL A 127 -14.24 -0.19 -12.33
C VAL A 127 -14.01 -1.26 -13.39
N ARG A 128 -12.99 -2.09 -13.15
CA ARG A 128 -12.62 -3.17 -14.06
C ARG A 128 -12.45 -4.45 -13.27
N THR A 129 -12.67 -5.58 -13.91
CA THR A 129 -12.25 -6.85 -13.30
C THR A 129 -10.73 -6.88 -13.17
N ALA A 130 -10.20 -7.61 -12.18
CA ALA A 130 -8.76 -7.79 -12.02
C ALA A 130 -8.08 -8.25 -13.33
N ARG A 131 -8.76 -9.10 -14.10
CA ARG A 131 -8.28 -9.58 -15.40
C ARG A 131 -8.15 -8.46 -16.43
N GLU A 132 -9.14 -7.56 -16.52
CA GLU A 132 -9.10 -6.40 -17.42
C GLU A 132 -8.04 -5.37 -17.00
N ALA A 133 -7.69 -5.33 -15.72
CA ALA A 133 -6.56 -4.56 -15.21
C ALA A 133 -5.19 -5.21 -15.49
N GLY A 134 -5.16 -6.47 -15.96
CA GLY A 134 -3.93 -7.21 -16.28
C GLY A 134 -3.55 -8.29 -15.28
N ALA A 135 -4.33 -8.51 -14.22
CA ALA A 135 -4.05 -9.50 -13.19
C ALA A 135 -4.28 -10.94 -13.66
N TYR A 136 -3.45 -11.87 -13.17
CA TYR A 136 -3.58 -13.29 -13.42
C TYR A 136 -4.70 -13.93 -12.59
N PRO A 137 -5.21 -15.12 -12.99
CA PRO A 137 -6.28 -15.81 -12.27
C PRO A 137 -5.96 -16.12 -10.80
N ALA A 138 -4.69 -16.34 -10.45
CA ALA A 138 -4.28 -16.57 -9.06
C ALA A 138 -4.47 -15.31 -8.20
N THR A 139 -4.14 -14.14 -8.72
CA THR A 139 -4.34 -12.84 -8.07
C THR A 139 -5.82 -12.51 -7.93
N ALA A 140 -6.64 -12.81 -8.95
CA ALA A 140 -8.09 -12.67 -8.86
C ALA A 140 -8.68 -13.51 -7.71
N LYS A 141 -8.21 -14.76 -7.51
CA LYS A 141 -8.62 -15.59 -6.36
C LYS A 141 -8.17 -15.00 -5.02
N ALA A 142 -6.96 -14.43 -4.97
CA ALA A 142 -6.44 -13.78 -3.77
C ALA A 142 -7.30 -12.56 -3.37
N ILE A 143 -7.73 -11.75 -4.34
CA ILE A 143 -8.64 -10.61 -4.12
C ILE A 143 -9.96 -11.08 -3.50
N VAL A 144 -10.60 -12.11 -4.08
CA VAL A 144 -11.85 -12.66 -3.56
C VAL A 144 -11.66 -13.20 -2.14
N HIS A 145 -10.56 -13.92 -1.89
CA HIS A 145 -10.28 -14.48 -0.58
C HIS A 145 -10.09 -13.40 0.50
N TRP A 146 -9.28 -12.38 0.21
CA TRP A 146 -9.06 -11.25 1.11
C TRP A 146 -10.37 -10.51 1.42
N ARG A 147 -11.19 -10.23 0.41
CA ARG A 147 -12.49 -9.56 0.60
C ARG A 147 -13.45 -10.35 1.48
N ALA A 148 -13.51 -11.66 1.27
CA ALA A 148 -14.32 -12.54 2.10
C ALA A 148 -13.90 -12.53 3.57
N LEU A 149 -12.64 -12.19 3.89
CA LEU A 149 -12.16 -12.00 5.25
C LEU A 149 -12.49 -10.60 5.78
N SER A 150 -12.31 -9.55 4.97
CA SER A 150 -12.67 -8.17 5.37
C SER A 150 -14.16 -8.00 5.66
N GLU A 151 -15.04 -8.76 4.99
CA GLU A 151 -16.48 -8.76 5.28
C GLU A 151 -16.83 -9.42 6.63
N ARG A 152 -15.96 -10.30 7.14
CA ARG A 152 -16.20 -11.08 8.36
C ARG A 152 -15.62 -10.43 9.61
N VAL A 153 -14.55 -9.66 9.46
CA VAL A 153 -13.80 -9.06 10.56
C VAL A 153 -14.11 -7.57 10.64
N GLY A 154 -14.43 -7.09 11.84
CA GLY A 154 -14.91 -5.74 12.11
C GLY A 154 -14.00 -4.59 11.69
N LEU A 155 -14.54 -3.38 11.86
CA LEU A 155 -14.29 -2.16 11.09
C LEU A 155 -12.89 -1.52 11.18
N PRO A 156 -12.57 -0.66 10.19
CA PRO A 156 -13.33 -0.42 8.96
C PRO A 156 -12.99 -1.39 7.83
N TYR A 157 -11.88 -2.14 7.91
CA TYR A 157 -11.41 -3.02 6.83
C TYR A 157 -10.79 -4.34 7.31
N GLY A 158 -11.32 -4.89 8.41
CA GLY A 158 -10.77 -6.07 9.09
C GLY A 158 -9.64 -5.72 10.06
N ASP A 159 -9.11 -6.74 10.75
CA ASP A 159 -7.98 -6.65 11.67
C ASP A 159 -6.63 -6.48 10.94
N ALA A 160 -5.54 -6.37 11.71
CA ALA A 160 -4.18 -6.24 11.20
C ALA A 160 -3.81 -7.40 10.25
N GLU A 161 -4.21 -8.63 10.56
CA GLU A 161 -3.95 -9.79 9.70
C GLU A 161 -4.69 -9.67 8.35
N THR A 162 -5.95 -9.25 8.39
CA THR A 162 -6.77 -9.02 7.20
C THR A 162 -6.20 -7.91 6.34
N ARG A 163 -5.77 -6.79 6.95
CA ARG A 163 -5.13 -5.67 6.24
C ARG A 163 -3.75 -6.05 5.68
N ALA A 164 -2.95 -6.82 6.40
CA ALA A 164 -1.68 -7.36 5.92
C ALA A 164 -1.88 -8.30 4.73
N LEU A 165 -2.90 -9.15 4.75
CA LEU A 165 -3.29 -9.95 3.59
C LEU A 165 -3.72 -9.08 2.40
N GLY A 166 -4.42 -7.98 2.65
CA GLY A 166 -4.77 -6.99 1.63
C GLY A 166 -3.55 -6.37 0.97
N LEU A 167 -2.55 -5.97 1.76
CA LEU A 167 -1.26 -5.46 1.27
C LEU A 167 -0.54 -6.50 0.39
N ARG A 168 -0.42 -7.75 0.85
CA ARG A 168 0.16 -8.83 0.03
C ARG A 168 -0.62 -9.07 -1.27
N THR A 169 -1.94 -8.94 -1.22
CA THR A 169 -2.79 -9.06 -2.39
C THR A 169 -2.57 -7.91 -3.37
N ALA A 170 -2.41 -6.67 -2.86
CA ALA A 170 -2.01 -5.52 -3.67
C ALA A 170 -0.61 -5.71 -4.28
N GLY A 171 0.34 -6.30 -3.57
CA GLY A 171 1.65 -6.68 -4.12
C GLY A 171 1.56 -7.67 -5.29
N ARG A 172 0.64 -8.64 -5.22
CA ARG A 172 0.36 -9.55 -6.36
C ARG A 172 -0.25 -8.80 -7.54
N VAL A 173 -1.17 -7.87 -7.29
CA VAL A 173 -1.72 -7.00 -8.35
C VAL A 173 -0.58 -6.20 -8.99
N GLN A 174 0.30 -5.59 -8.20
CA GLN A 174 1.45 -4.83 -8.69
C GLN A 174 2.38 -5.67 -9.57
N ALA A 175 2.67 -6.90 -9.15
CA ALA A 175 3.51 -7.82 -9.91
C ALA A 175 2.89 -8.16 -11.28
N ASP A 176 1.56 -8.36 -11.32
CA ASP A 176 0.87 -8.74 -12.56
C ASP A 176 0.71 -7.55 -13.53
N VAL A 177 0.35 -6.36 -13.03
CA VAL A 177 0.19 -5.16 -13.87
C VAL A 177 1.52 -4.57 -14.33
N GLY A 178 2.60 -4.96 -13.65
CA GLY A 178 3.97 -4.63 -14.02
C GLY A 178 4.32 -3.15 -13.86
N ALA A 179 5.37 -2.72 -14.55
CA ALA A 179 5.97 -1.39 -14.36
C ALA A 179 5.18 -0.22 -14.95
N GLY A 180 4.20 -0.48 -15.81
CA GLY A 180 3.41 0.55 -16.49
C GLY A 180 2.25 1.11 -15.65
N MET A 181 2.09 0.64 -14.42
CA MET A 181 0.99 1.00 -13.53
C MET A 181 1.39 0.88 -12.07
N GLN A 182 0.89 1.79 -11.25
CA GLN A 182 1.08 1.75 -9.80
C GLN A 182 -0.14 1.12 -9.13
N THR A 183 0.08 0.20 -8.21
CA THR A 183 -0.98 -0.31 -7.33
C THR A 183 -0.99 0.54 -6.06
N VAL A 184 -2.18 0.82 -5.55
CA VAL A 184 -2.37 1.57 -4.30
C VAL A 184 -3.31 0.81 -3.38
N PHE A 185 -2.98 0.83 -2.09
CA PHE A 185 -3.76 0.22 -1.04
C PHE A 185 -3.90 1.17 0.15
N PHE A 186 -5.15 1.52 0.48
CA PHE A 186 -5.50 2.43 1.58
C PHE A 186 -6.07 1.68 2.77
N ALA A 187 -5.36 0.66 3.27
CA ALA A 187 -5.85 -0.25 4.30
C ALA A 187 -7.17 -0.98 3.94
N GLY A 188 -7.62 -0.93 2.68
CA GLY A 188 -8.91 -1.45 2.22
C GLY A 188 -9.91 -0.38 1.75
N ALA A 189 -9.69 0.90 2.06
CA ALA A 189 -10.48 2.00 1.54
C ALA A 189 -10.29 2.18 0.02
N ALA A 190 -11.25 2.85 -0.63
CA ALA A 190 -11.18 3.20 -2.04
C ALA A 190 -10.32 4.46 -2.29
N GLU A 191 -10.14 5.30 -1.27
CA GLU A 191 -9.45 6.58 -1.40
C GLU A 191 -8.71 6.96 -0.11
N PRO A 192 -7.76 7.90 -0.16
CA PRO A 192 -7.13 8.42 1.04
C PRO A 192 -8.17 9.03 1.98
N TYR A 193 -8.07 8.72 3.27
CA TYR A 193 -8.96 9.23 4.33
C TYR A 193 -8.13 9.70 5.53
N SER A 194 -8.74 10.52 6.40
CA SER A 194 -8.19 10.97 7.67
C SER A 194 -8.73 10.12 8.84
N LEU A 195 -8.07 10.18 10.01
CA LEU A 195 -8.57 9.49 11.21
C LEU A 195 -9.98 9.95 11.60
N ARG A 196 -10.35 11.21 11.30
CA ARG A 196 -11.69 11.75 11.55
C ARG A 196 -12.79 11.11 10.70
N ASP A 197 -12.42 10.46 9.61
CA ASP A 197 -13.37 9.74 8.75
C ASP A 197 -13.67 8.32 9.26
N LEU A 198 -13.00 7.89 10.35
CA LEU A 198 -13.14 6.56 10.96
C LEU A 198 -13.96 6.55 12.26
N ASP A 199 -14.33 7.72 12.78
CA ASP A 199 -15.16 7.92 13.98
C ASP A 199 -16.67 7.92 13.65
#